data_AF-A0A2E2Y9H9-F1
#
_entry.id   AF-A0A2E2Y9H9-F1
#
_cell.length_a   1.000
_cell.length_b   1.000
_cell.length_c   1.000
_cell.angle_alpha   90.00
_cell.angle_beta   90.00
_cell.angle_gamma   90.00
#
_symmetry.space_group_name_H-M   'P 1'
#
loop_
_entity.id
_entity.type
_entity.pdbx_description
1 polymer ?
#
loop_
_entity_poly.entity_id
_entity_poly.type
_entity_poly.pdbx_seq_one_letter_code
_entity_poly.pdbx_strand_id
1 'polypeptide(L)' 'MAKPNDNFKLNTKDVEHIECALRLLQASLQDDVSKKEIVNLLAKLYHQKVWYRPKENFVSG' A
#
# COMPACT_ATOMS: atom_id res chain seq x y z
N MET A 1 -4.56 3.77 -29.16
CA MET A 1 -4.71 3.28 -27.77
C MET A 1 -4.54 4.47 -26.83
N ALA A 2 -5.43 4.67 -25.88
CA ALA A 2 -5.35 5.81 -24.96
C ALA A 2 -4.14 5.63 -24.03
N LYS A 3 -3.33 6.68 -23.87
CA LYS A 3 -2.17 6.68 -22.97
C LYS A 3 -2.66 6.51 -21.52
N PRO A 4 -2.09 5.59 -20.73
CA PRO A 4 -2.41 5.48 -19.31
C PRO A 4 -2.05 6.77 -18.57
N ASN A 5 -2.88 7.17 -17.62
CA ASN A 5 -2.62 8.32 -16.77
C ASN A 5 -1.72 7.90 -15.60
N ASP A 6 -0.47 8.36 -15.61
CA ASP A 6 0.49 8.08 -14.55
C ASP A 6 0.35 9.04 -13.34
N ASN A 7 -0.42 10.12 -13.49
CA ASN A 7 -0.66 11.11 -12.43
C ASN A 7 -1.96 10.81 -11.68
N PHE A 8 -1.90 9.87 -10.75
CA PHE A 8 -3.01 9.58 -9.87
C PHE A 8 -3.11 10.64 -8.76
N LYS A 9 -4.26 11.30 -8.65
CA LYS A 9 -4.58 12.21 -7.54
C LYS A 9 -5.34 11.43 -6.46
N LEU A 10 -4.61 10.67 -5.64
CA LEU A 10 -5.18 9.92 -4.52
C LEU A 10 -4.96 10.70 -3.22
N ASN A 11 -5.99 10.78 -2.38
CA ASN A 11 -5.86 11.28 -1.02
C ASN A 11 -5.55 10.13 -0.04
N THR A 12 -5.16 10.45 1.20
CA THR A 12 -4.81 9.44 2.21
C THR A 12 -5.94 8.46 2.48
N LYS A 13 -7.20 8.92 2.51
CA LYS A 13 -8.37 8.06 2.72
C LYS A 13 -8.58 7.10 1.55
N ASP A 14 -8.38 7.55 0.31
CA ASP A 14 -8.51 6.69 -0.87
C ASP A 14 -7.49 5.55 -0.79
N VAL A 15 -6.25 5.86 -0.40
CA VAL A 15 -5.18 4.85 -0.20
C VAL A 15 -5.57 3.85 0.90
N GLU A 16 -6.15 4.31 2.02
CA GLU A 16 -6.62 3.43 3.09
C GLU A 16 -7.75 2.49 2.64
N HIS A 17 -8.68 2.98 1.82
CA HIS A 17 -9.74 2.14 1.25
C HIS A 17 -9.16 1.09 0.29
N ILE A 18 -8.19 1.48 -0.54
CA ILE A 18 -7.49 0.56 -1.45
C ILE A 18 -6.75 -0.53 -0.64
N GLU A 19 -6.03 -0.16 0.41
CA GLU A 19 -5.36 -1.14 1.27
C GLU A 19 -6.35 -2.10 1.95
N CYS A 20 -7.50 -1.59 2.41
CA CYS A 20 -8.54 -2.41 3.01
C CYS A 20 -9.08 -3.44 2.01
N ALA A 21 -9.41 -3.00 0.80
CA ALA A 21 -9.87 -3.88 -0.27
C ALA A 21 -8.82 -4.94 -0.65
N LEU A 22 -7.55 -4.54 -0.74
CA LEU A 22 -6.44 -5.46 -1.03
C LEU A 22 -6.25 -6.52 0.05
N ARG A 23 -6.39 -6.16 1.34
CA ARG A 23 -6.33 -7.14 2.44
C ARG A 23 -7.48 -8.13 2.39
N LEU A 24 -8.69 -7.67 2.08
CA LEU A 24 -9.85 -8.55 1.91
C LEU A 24 -9.66 -9.50 0.72
N LEU A 25 -9.14 -9.00 -0.39
CA LEU A 25 -8.81 -9.81 -1.56
C LEU A 25 -7.72 -10.83 -1.24
N GLN A 26 -6.67 -10.45 -0.51
CA GLN A 26 -5.63 -11.38 -0.09
C GLN A 26 -6.19 -12.53 0.75
N ALA A 27 -7.14 -12.24 1.64
CA ALA A 27 -7.77 -13.23 2.50
C ALA A 27 -8.69 -14.19 1.73
N SER A 28 -9.32 -13.74 0.63
CA SER A 28 -10.19 -14.58 -0.19
C SER A 28 -9.44 -15.47 -1.19
N LEU A 29 -8.20 -15.10 -1.54
CA LEU A 29 -7.38 -15.87 -2.46
C LEU A 29 -6.83 -17.14 -1.80
N GLN A 30 -6.77 -18.22 -2.57
CA GLN A 30 -6.17 -19.49 -2.14
C GLN A 30 -4.73 -19.64 -2.66
N ASP A 31 -4.43 -19.05 -3.82
CA ASP A 31 -3.13 -19.14 -4.50
C ASP A 31 -2.06 -18.24 -3.84
N ASP A 32 -0.86 -18.80 -3.63
CA ASP A 32 0.26 -18.11 -2.98
C ASP A 32 0.95 -17.08 -3.89
N VAL A 33 0.95 -17.29 -5.21
CA VAL A 33 1.56 -16.35 -6.17
C VAL A 33 0.80 -15.03 -6.13
N SER A 34 -0.52 -15.09 -6.24
CA SER A 34 -1.42 -13.93 -6.22
C SER A 34 -1.38 -13.20 -4.87
N LYS A 35 -1.30 -13.96 -3.76
CA LYS A 35 -1.10 -13.36 -2.42
C LYS A 35 0.19 -12.56 -2.34
N LYS A 36 1.30 -13.10 -2.88
CA LYS A 36 2.59 -12.43 -2.88
C LYS A 36 2.56 -11.13 -3.68
N GLU A 37 1.85 -11.10 -4.81
CA GLU A 37 1.65 -9.88 -5.60
C GLU A 37 0.91 -8.79 -4.81
N ILE A 38 -0.15 -9.16 -4.09
CA ILE A 38 -0.89 -8.22 -3.23
C ILE A 38 -0.02 -7.69 -2.10
N VAL A 39 0.78 -8.54 -1.44
CA VAL A 39 1.73 -8.10 -0.40
C VAL A 39 2.72 -7.09 -0.96
N ASN A 40 3.27 -7.36 -2.14
CA ASN A 40 4.20 -6.43 -2.80
C ASN A 40 3.52 -5.09 -3.14
N LEU A 41 2.26 -5.11 -3.56
CA LEU A 41 1.49 -3.89 -3.84
C LEU A 41 1.22 -3.10 -2.55
N LEU A 42 0.80 -3.77 -1.48
CA LEU A 42 0.60 -3.16 -0.16
C LEU A 42 1.89 -2.53 0.36
N ALA A 43 3.04 -3.17 0.18
CA ALA A 43 4.34 -2.60 0.54
C ALA A 43 4.64 -1.31 -0.25
N LYS A 44 4.38 -1.28 -1.56
CA LYS A 44 4.54 -0.06 -2.37
C LYS A 44 3.65 1.08 -1.88
N LEU A 45 2.38 0.80 -1.57
CA LEU A 45 1.45 1.79 -1.01
C LEU A 45 1.91 2.29 0.37
N TYR A 46 2.40 1.39 1.21
CA TYR A 46 2.97 1.73 2.51
C TYR A 46 4.15 2.69 2.38
N HIS A 47 5.07 2.45 1.43
CA HIS A 47 6.22 3.32 1.20
C HIS A 47 5.88 4.69 0.61
N GLN A 48 4.71 4.83 -0.03
CA GLN A 48 4.22 6.13 -0.50
C GLN A 48 3.67 7.00 0.64
N LYS A 49 3.31 6.42 1.78
CA LYS A 49 2.88 7.19 2.96
C LYS A 49 4.10 7.85 3.59
N VAL A 50 3.99 9.14 3.89
CA VAL A 50 4.97 9.84 4.72
C VAL A 50 4.75 9.42 6.17
N TRP A 51 5.55 8.47 6.65
CA TRP A 51 5.50 8.03 8.05
C TRP A 51 6.10 9.10 8.94
N TYR A 52 5.33 9.58 9.92
CA TYR A 52 5.87 10.45 10.96
C TYR A 52 6.98 9.69 11.70
N ARG A 53 8.22 10.19 11.59
CA ARG A 53 9.35 9.71 12.37
C ARG A 53 9.76 10.81 13.34
N PRO A 54 9.67 10.59 14.67
CA PRO A 54 10.13 11.58 15.64
C PRO A 54 11.64 11.82 15.43
N LYS A 55 12.02 13.08 15.20
CA LYS A 55 13.38 13.45 14.80
C LYS A 55 14.39 13.49 15.95
N GLU A 56 13.94 13.53 17.21
CA GLU A 56 14.83 13.93 18.31
C GLU A 56 15.19 12.87 19.35
N ASN A 57 14.59 11.67 19.38
CA ASN A 57 14.99 10.65 20.36
C ASN A 57 14.79 9.22 19.81
N PHE A 58 15.70 8.75 18.94
CA PHE A 58 15.81 7.31 18.68
C PHE A 58 16.44 6.65 19.90
N VAL A 59 15.60 6.13 20.81
CA VAL A 59 16.07 5.27 21.91
C VAL A 59 16.22 3.87 21.32
N SER A 60 17.47 3.46 21.07
CA SER A 60 17.76 2.06 20.76
C SER A 60 17.47 1.24 22.01
N GLY A 61 16.49 0.34 21.93
CA GLY A 61 16.31 -0.75 22.88
C GLY A 61 17.10 -1.98 22.46
#